data_AF-A0A4Q3KT19-F1
#
_entry.id   AF-A0A4Q3KT19-F1
#
_cell.length_a   1.000
_cell.length_b   1.000
_cell.length_c   1.000
_cell.angle_alpha   90.00
_cell.angle_beta   90.00
_cell.angle_gamma   90.00
#
_symmetry.space_group_name_H-M   'P 1'
#
loop_
_entity.id
_entity.type
_entity.pdbx_description
1 polymer ?
#
loop_
_entity_poly.entity_id
_entity_poly.type
_entity_poly.pdbx_seq_one_letter_code
_entity_poly.pdbx_strand_id
1 'polypeptide(L)'
;MPERITLRLWEPVQAHKALMHAWTHAKAWLTAGHRLVLEVRPENRRDSHNRHFHSLIAQIAEQLGGQLADTEDAKRILISAFKIDTRSDPDLAAEWAKFGEVRMGHGLRGEVVLMGIQSRDFTIKLARAFIEWLYAFGAEQGVQFKPWEGDL
;
A
#
# COMPACT_ATOMS: atom_id res chain seq x y z
N MET A 1 -13.70 -12.47 9.66
CA MET A 1 -12.49 -13.25 10.05
C MET A 1 -11.43 -12.99 8.99
N PRO A 2 -10.15 -12.76 9.36
CA PRO A 2 -9.15 -12.36 8.38
C PRO A 2 -8.83 -13.51 7.42
N GLU A 3 -9.02 -13.28 6.13
CA GLU A 3 -8.80 -14.23 5.04
C GLU A 3 -7.29 -14.50 4.79
N ARG A 4 -6.41 -13.73 5.45
CA ARG A 4 -4.95 -13.76 5.25
C ARG A 4 -4.19 -13.39 6.52
N ILE A 5 -3.11 -14.11 6.80
CA ILE A 5 -2.12 -13.78 7.84
C ILE A 5 -0.78 -13.54 7.14
N THR A 6 -0.07 -12.47 7.51
CA THR A 6 1.29 -12.17 7.02
C THR A 6 2.17 -11.85 8.22
N LEU A 7 3.30 -12.54 8.35
CA LEU A 7 4.23 -12.39 9.48
C LEU A 7 5.62 -12.07 8.94
N ARG A 8 6.33 -11.15 9.60
CA ARG A 8 7.74 -10.86 9.30
C ARG A 8 8.65 -11.83 10.06
N LEU A 9 9.75 -12.20 9.43
CA LEU A 9 10.75 -13.10 9.97
C LEU A 9 12.11 -12.39 9.87
N TRP A 10 12.64 -11.89 10.98
CA TRP A 10 13.90 -11.12 10.99
C TRP A 10 15.02 -11.75 11.80
N GLU A 11 14.70 -12.64 12.74
CA GLU A 11 15.67 -13.48 13.44
C GLU A 11 15.13 -14.90 13.67
N PRO A 12 16.00 -15.92 13.86
CA PRO A 12 15.55 -17.30 13.99
C PRO A 12 14.56 -17.56 15.12
N VAL A 13 14.77 -16.96 16.30
CA VAL A 13 13.93 -17.19 17.49
C VAL A 13 12.55 -16.56 17.30
N GLN A 14 12.48 -15.31 16.86
CA GLN A 14 11.22 -14.66 16.50
C GLN A 14 10.51 -15.39 15.36
N ALA A 15 11.23 -15.79 14.30
CA ALA A 15 10.66 -16.48 13.15
C ALA A 15 9.99 -17.80 13.55
N HIS A 16 10.63 -18.58 14.43
CA HIS A 16 10.06 -19.81 14.97
C HIS A 16 8.74 -19.53 15.72
N LYS A 17 8.70 -18.52 16.58
CA LYS A 17 7.47 -18.12 17.29
C LYS A 17 6.36 -17.72 16.31
N ALA A 18 6.70 -16.95 15.28
CA ALA A 18 5.76 -16.53 14.25
C ALA A 18 5.17 -17.72 13.47
N LEU A 19 6.00 -18.70 13.07
CA LEU A 19 5.53 -19.91 12.41
C LEU A 19 4.58 -20.73 13.28
N MET A 20 4.88 -20.88 14.57
CA MET A 20 4.00 -21.58 15.51
C MET A 20 2.65 -20.84 15.71
N HIS A 21 2.69 -19.51 15.71
CA HIS A 21 1.45 -18.72 15.74
C HIS A 21 0.61 -18.95 14.48
N ALA A 22 1.23 -18.86 13.28
CA ALA A 22 0.55 -19.15 12.02
C ALA A 22 -0.03 -20.57 11.97
N TRP A 23 0.69 -21.56 12.51
CA TRP A 23 0.23 -22.95 12.57
C TRP A 23 -1.06 -23.12 13.38
N THR A 24 -1.22 -22.37 14.47
CA THR A 24 -2.45 -22.41 15.29
C THR A 24 -3.69 -22.09 14.46
N HIS A 25 -3.61 -21.08 13.59
CA HIS A 25 -4.69 -20.70 12.68
C HIS A 25 -4.84 -21.69 11.53
N ALA A 26 -3.72 -22.07 10.91
CA ALA A 26 -3.70 -23.00 9.78
C ALA A 26 -4.33 -24.35 10.14
N LYS A 27 -4.04 -24.88 11.34
CA LYS A 27 -4.64 -26.12 11.84
C LYS A 27 -6.16 -26.06 11.90
N ALA A 28 -6.72 -24.95 12.39
CA ALA A 28 -8.17 -24.78 12.47
C ALA A 28 -8.81 -24.80 11.07
N TRP A 29 -8.20 -24.10 10.11
CA TRP A 29 -8.68 -24.05 8.73
C TRP A 29 -8.55 -25.40 8.00
N LEU A 30 -7.43 -26.10 8.16
CA LEU A 30 -7.23 -27.43 7.58
C LEU A 30 -8.23 -28.44 8.14
N THR A 31 -8.53 -28.37 9.44
CA THR A 31 -9.54 -29.23 10.09
C THR A 31 -10.94 -28.96 9.54
N ALA A 32 -11.24 -27.71 9.18
CA ALA A 32 -12.47 -27.32 8.50
C ALA A 32 -12.49 -27.62 6.98
N GLY A 33 -11.44 -28.25 6.44
CA GLY A 33 -11.36 -28.68 5.04
C GLY A 33 -10.87 -27.61 4.05
N HIS A 34 -10.40 -26.46 4.53
CA HIS A 34 -9.82 -25.44 3.66
C HIS A 34 -8.45 -25.86 3.12
N ARG A 35 -8.12 -25.42 1.91
CA ARG A 35 -6.77 -25.56 1.34
C ARG A 35 -5.99 -24.29 1.62
N LEU A 36 -4.77 -24.44 2.11
CA LEU A 36 -3.89 -23.32 2.47
C LEU A 36 -2.66 -23.27 1.56
N VAL A 37 -2.12 -22.07 1.38
CA VAL A 37 -0.86 -21.80 0.70
C VAL A 37 0.10 -21.14 1.70
N LEU A 38 1.32 -21.67 1.81
CA LEU A 38 2.40 -21.06 2.59
C LEU A 38 3.42 -20.47 1.62
N GLU A 39 3.70 -19.17 1.75
CA GLU A 39 4.70 -18.47 0.94
C GLU A 39 5.77 -17.88 1.86
N VAL A 40 7.03 -18.25 1.64
CA VAL A 40 8.20 -17.67 2.31
C VAL A 40 9.06 -17.03 1.24
N ARG A 41 9.31 -15.73 1.38
CA ARG A 41 10.08 -14.94 0.42
C ARG A 41 10.95 -13.92 1.14
N PRO A 42 12.13 -13.56 0.60
CA PRO A 42 12.88 -12.42 1.10
C PRO A 42 12.02 -11.16 1.06
N GLU A 43 12.17 -10.34 2.10
CA GLU A 43 11.62 -8.99 2.07
C GLU A 43 12.39 -8.15 1.06
N ASN A 44 11.68 -7.50 0.15
CA ASN A 44 12.30 -6.55 -0.77
C ASN A 44 11.97 -5.11 -0.36
N ARG A 45 12.83 -4.18 -0.79
CA ARG A 45 12.68 -2.75 -0.47
C ARG A 45 11.34 -2.16 -0.93
N ARG A 46 10.75 -2.71 -2.01
CA ARG A 46 9.45 -2.30 -2.53
C ARG A 46 8.32 -2.68 -1.57
N ASP A 47 8.41 -3.84 -0.91
CA ASP A 47 7.46 -4.25 0.12
C ASP A 47 7.49 -3.30 1.31
N SER A 48 8.69 -2.86 1.74
CA SER A 48 8.81 -1.90 2.85
C SER A 48 8.16 -0.56 2.50
N HIS A 49 8.50 0.04 1.36
CA HIS A 49 7.88 1.31 0.94
C HIS A 49 6.37 1.18 0.75
N ASN A 50 5.89 0.07 0.17
CA ASN A 50 4.46 -0.17 0.01
C ASN A 50 3.74 -0.13 1.36
N ARG A 51 4.24 -0.88 2.35
CA ARG A 51 3.63 -0.85 3.68
C ARG A 51 3.72 0.53 4.32
N HIS A 52 4.80 1.27 4.08
CA HIS A 52 4.98 2.61 4.64
C HIS A 52 3.89 3.55 4.15
N PHE A 53 3.77 3.76 2.84
CA PHE A 53 2.72 4.66 2.35
C PHE A 53 1.32 4.12 2.64
N HIS A 54 1.10 2.79 2.66
CA HIS A 54 -0.20 2.24 3.05
C HIS A 54 -0.56 2.55 4.51
N SER A 55 0.42 2.50 5.42
CA SER A 55 0.25 2.92 6.82
C SER A 55 -0.06 4.41 6.94
N LEU A 56 0.63 5.26 6.17
CA LEU A 56 0.36 6.70 6.15
C LEU A 56 -1.03 7.02 5.62
N ILE A 57 -1.45 6.38 4.52
CA ILE A 57 -2.79 6.55 3.95
C ILE A 57 -3.87 6.15 4.97
N ALA A 58 -3.69 5.03 5.67
CA ALA A 58 -4.64 4.60 6.70
C ALA A 58 -4.76 5.62 7.84
N GLN A 59 -3.64 6.20 8.28
CA GLN A 59 -3.63 7.24 9.33
C GLN A 59 -4.29 8.55 8.85
N ILE A 60 -4.09 8.92 7.58
CA ILE A 60 -4.76 10.07 6.96
C ILE A 60 -6.28 9.82 6.89
N ALA A 61 -6.69 8.63 6.42
CA ALA A 61 -8.09 8.25 6.30
C ALA A 61 -8.82 8.27 7.65
N GLU A 62 -8.18 7.76 8.70
CA GLU A 62 -8.69 7.74 10.08
C GLU A 62 -8.91 9.16 10.64
N GLN A 63 -8.05 10.12 10.30
CA GLN A 63 -8.06 11.46 10.90
C GLN A 63 -8.85 12.50 10.10
N LEU A 64 -8.80 12.48 8.77
CA LEU A 64 -9.46 13.49 7.93
C LEU A 64 -10.90 13.13 7.56
N GLY A 65 -11.23 11.83 7.44
CA GLY A 65 -12.56 11.38 7.04
C GLY A 65 -13.03 11.95 5.70
N GLY A 66 -14.35 12.13 5.55
CA GLY A 66 -14.96 12.68 4.33
C GLY A 66 -14.71 11.81 3.09
N GLN A 67 -14.20 12.43 2.01
CA GLN A 67 -13.84 11.70 0.77
C GLN A 67 -12.65 10.74 0.96
N LEU A 68 -11.90 10.89 2.05
CA LEU A 68 -10.76 10.03 2.39
C LEU A 68 -11.11 9.00 3.46
N ALA A 69 -12.38 8.87 3.88
CA ALA A 69 -12.76 7.96 4.96
C ALA A 69 -12.53 6.47 4.63
N ASP A 70 -12.66 6.08 3.36
CA ASP A 70 -12.30 4.75 2.89
C ASP A 70 -10.83 4.71 2.44
N THR A 71 -10.05 3.77 2.98
CA THR A 71 -8.61 3.66 2.72
C THR A 71 -8.28 3.35 1.25
N GLU A 72 -9.10 2.55 0.57
CA GLU A 72 -8.87 2.19 -0.83
C GLU A 72 -9.17 3.37 -1.77
N ASP A 73 -10.22 4.13 -1.48
CA ASP A 73 -10.55 5.37 -2.19
C ASP A 73 -9.54 6.47 -1.88
N ALA A 74 -9.17 6.65 -0.60
CA ALA A 74 -8.17 7.62 -0.16
C ALA A 74 -6.84 7.41 -0.89
N LYS A 75 -6.40 6.15 -1.04
CA LYS A 75 -5.21 5.82 -1.83
C LYS A 75 -5.30 6.35 -3.26
N ARG A 76 -6.43 6.16 -3.94
CA ARG A 76 -6.62 6.62 -5.33
C ARG A 76 -6.60 8.14 -5.42
N ILE A 77 -7.27 8.81 -4.49
CA ILE A 77 -7.34 10.27 -4.42
C ILE A 77 -5.96 10.86 -4.15
N LEU A 78 -5.23 10.35 -3.16
CA LEU A 78 -3.89 10.81 -2.80
C LEU A 78 -2.87 10.57 -3.92
N ILE A 79 -2.93 9.44 -4.62
CA ILE A 79 -2.10 9.20 -5.81
C ILE A 79 -2.42 10.19 -6.92
N SER A 80 -3.69 10.52 -7.12
CA SER A 80 -4.12 11.50 -8.11
C SER A 80 -3.58 12.90 -7.79
N ALA A 81 -3.70 13.34 -6.54
CA ALA A 81 -3.17 14.62 -6.07
C ALA A 81 -1.64 14.67 -6.21
N PHE A 82 -0.94 13.65 -5.71
CA PHE A 82 0.51 13.52 -5.84
C PHE A 82 0.99 13.63 -7.29
N LYS A 83 0.30 12.99 -8.24
CA LYS A 83 0.63 13.12 -9.67
C LYS A 83 0.45 14.55 -10.15
N ILE A 84 -0.67 15.20 -9.82
CA ILE A 84 -0.94 16.57 -10.27
C ILE A 84 0.17 17.51 -9.79
N ASP A 85 0.58 17.38 -8.54
CA ASP A 85 1.60 18.23 -7.92
C ASP A 85 3.00 17.99 -8.49
N THR A 86 3.32 16.73 -8.83
CA THR A 86 4.70 16.33 -9.18
C THR A 86 4.94 15.98 -10.64
N ARG A 87 3.90 15.94 -11.49
CA ARG A 87 4.07 15.57 -12.93
C ARG A 87 5.04 16.47 -13.68
N SER A 88 5.13 17.74 -13.28
CA SER A 88 6.00 18.75 -13.90
C SER A 88 7.34 18.91 -13.19
N ASP A 89 7.57 18.17 -12.10
CA ASP A 89 8.83 18.18 -11.38
C ASP A 89 9.93 17.55 -12.26
N PRO A 90 11.02 18.26 -12.58
CA PRO A 90 12.11 17.73 -13.41
C PRO A 90 12.68 16.39 -12.90
N ASP A 91 12.70 16.17 -11.59
CA ASP A 91 13.24 14.95 -10.99
C ASP A 91 12.29 13.75 -11.11
N LEU A 92 10.99 13.99 -11.24
CA LEU A 92 9.96 12.95 -11.31
C LEU A 92 9.31 12.82 -12.69
N ALA A 93 9.45 13.81 -13.57
CA ALA A 93 8.85 13.83 -14.90
C ALA A 93 9.23 12.60 -15.73
N ALA A 94 10.51 12.18 -15.69
CA ALA A 94 10.97 10.97 -16.38
C ALA A 94 10.35 9.69 -15.81
N GLU A 95 10.05 9.65 -14.51
CA GLU A 95 9.34 8.53 -13.90
C GLU A 95 7.87 8.55 -14.28
N TRP A 96 7.23 9.72 -14.28
CA TRP A 96 5.85 9.89 -14.70
C TRP A 96 5.62 9.59 -16.17
N ALA A 97 6.59 9.87 -17.05
CA ALA A 97 6.51 9.55 -18.47
C ALA A 97 6.39 8.03 -18.74
N LYS A 98 6.82 7.18 -17.81
CA LYS A 98 6.63 5.72 -17.88
C LYS A 98 5.17 5.32 -17.65
N PHE A 99 4.41 6.18 -16.97
CA PHE A 99 2.98 6.03 -16.79
C PHE A 99 2.30 6.73 -17.96
N GLY A 100 1.56 5.95 -18.75
CA GLY A 100 0.69 6.55 -19.76
C GLY A 100 -0.35 7.50 -19.14
N GLU A 101 -1.11 8.17 -19.99
CA GLU A 101 -2.24 8.98 -19.53
C GLU A 101 -3.31 8.13 -18.85
N VAL A 102 -4.13 8.76 -18.01
CA VAL A 102 -5.31 8.10 -17.43
C VAL A 102 -6.22 7.69 -18.59
N ARG A 103 -6.49 6.39 -18.69
CA ARG A 103 -7.31 5.84 -19.77
C ARG A 103 -8.73 5.62 -19.28
N MET A 104 -9.71 6.06 -20.06
CA MET A 104 -11.11 5.69 -19.88
C MET A 104 -11.42 4.56 -20.86
N GLY A 105 -11.88 3.43 -20.33
CA GLY A 105 -12.35 2.30 -21.12
C GLY A 105 -13.86 2.13 -20.99
N HIS A 106 -14.44 1.34 -21.88
CA HIS A 106 -15.79 0.83 -21.71
C HIS A 106 -15.73 -0.52 -21.00
N GLY A 107 -16.51 -0.66 -19.94
CA GLY A 107 -16.74 -1.93 -19.28
C GLY A 107 -17.59 -2.85 -20.15
N LEU A 108 -17.65 -4.12 -19.77
CA LEU A 108 -18.33 -5.15 -20.55
C LEU A 108 -19.85 -4.94 -20.65
N ARG A 109 -20.42 -4.04 -19.84
CA ARG A 109 -21.84 -3.68 -19.84
C ARG A 109 -22.08 -2.22 -20.27
N GLY A 110 -21.08 -1.57 -20.87
CA GLY A 110 -21.17 -0.22 -21.42
C GLY A 110 -20.90 0.91 -20.42
N GLU A 111 -20.60 0.59 -19.16
CA GLU A 111 -20.17 1.54 -18.14
C GLU A 111 -18.79 2.16 -18.46
N VAL A 112 -18.49 3.34 -17.91
CA VAL A 112 -17.15 3.93 -18.02
C VAL A 112 -16.26 3.39 -16.92
N VAL A 113 -15.10 2.87 -17.30
CA VAL A 113 -14.07 2.37 -16.38
C VAL A 113 -12.85 3.27 -16.45
N LEU A 114 -12.51 3.90 -15.32
CA LEU A 114 -11.30 4.69 -15.18
C LEU A 114 -10.12 3.76 -14.84
N MET A 115 -9.21 3.61 -15.81
CA MET A 115 -7.93 2.92 -15.64
C MET A 115 -6.90 3.94 -15.18
N GLY A 116 -6.94 4.23 -13.88
CA GLY A 116 -5.99 5.11 -13.21
C GLY A 116 -4.63 4.46 -12.98
N ILE A 117 -3.69 5.27 -12.50
CA ILE A 117 -2.36 4.80 -12.09
C ILE A 117 -2.47 3.93 -10.85
N GLN A 118 -1.75 2.81 -10.85
CA GLN A 118 -1.72 1.89 -9.73
C GLN A 118 -0.40 2.01 -8.99
N SER A 119 -0.44 2.09 -7.66
CA SER A 119 0.77 2.11 -6.82
C SER A 119 1.63 0.85 -6.99
N ARG A 120 1.04 -0.27 -7.42
CA ARG A 120 1.77 -1.50 -7.74
C ARG A 120 2.77 -1.34 -8.88
N ASP A 121 2.66 -0.29 -9.68
CA ASP A 121 3.53 -0.01 -10.82
C ASP A 121 4.56 1.08 -10.47
N PHE A 122 4.50 1.67 -9.27
CA PHE A 122 5.47 2.67 -8.82
C PHE A 122 6.89 2.09 -8.85
N THR A 123 7.80 2.91 -9.39
CA THR A 123 9.22 2.69 -9.24
C THR A 123 9.64 3.02 -7.81
N ILE A 124 10.82 2.55 -7.41
CA ILE A 124 11.35 2.83 -6.06
C ILE A 124 11.49 4.34 -5.82
N LYS A 125 11.84 5.11 -6.86
CA LYS A 125 11.97 6.57 -6.79
C LYS A 125 10.61 7.24 -6.53
N LEU A 126 9.58 6.88 -7.30
CA LEU A 126 8.22 7.41 -7.08
C LEU A 126 7.64 7.00 -5.74
N ALA A 127 7.86 5.75 -5.30
CA ALA A 127 7.37 5.30 -4.00
C ALA A 127 7.96 6.11 -2.83
N ARG A 128 9.25 6.47 -2.91
CA ARG A 128 9.90 7.34 -1.91
C ARG A 128 9.36 8.76 -1.94
N ALA A 129 9.30 9.35 -3.13
CA ALA A 129 8.73 10.69 -3.31
C ALA A 129 7.28 10.76 -2.82
N PHE A 130 6.50 9.69 -3.02
CA PHE A 130 5.13 9.62 -2.54
C PHE A 130 5.05 9.57 -1.01
N ILE A 131 5.95 8.85 -0.33
CA ILE A 131 6.03 8.84 1.14
C ILE A 131 6.34 10.25 1.66
N GLU A 132 7.33 10.93 1.08
CA GLU A 132 7.70 12.30 1.45
C GLU A 132 6.52 13.27 1.23
N TRP A 133 5.84 13.15 0.08
CA TRP A 133 4.65 13.94 -0.22
C TRP A 133 3.50 13.67 0.76
N LEU A 134 3.27 12.42 1.17
CA LEU A 134 2.24 12.09 2.16
C LEU A 134 2.52 12.70 3.54
N TYR A 135 3.79 12.74 3.95
CA TYR A 135 4.18 13.45 5.17
C TYR A 135 3.90 14.95 5.07
N ALA A 136 4.27 15.58 3.94
CA ALA A 136 4.01 17.00 3.71
C ALA A 136 2.50 17.30 3.70
N PHE A 137 1.73 16.57 2.89
CA PHE A 137 0.28 16.68 2.83
C PHE A 137 -0.38 16.49 4.21
N GLY A 138 0.00 15.43 4.93
CA GLY A 138 -0.55 15.16 6.25
C GLY A 138 -0.22 16.27 7.25
N ALA A 139 1.01 16.79 7.24
CA ALA A 139 1.39 17.91 8.10
C ALA A 139 0.59 19.19 7.80
N GLU A 140 0.36 19.50 6.53
CA GLU A 140 -0.47 20.64 6.10
C GLU A 140 -1.94 20.48 6.54
N GLN A 141 -2.45 19.25 6.54
CA GLN A 141 -3.81 18.93 6.99
C GLN A 141 -3.92 18.69 8.51
N GLY A 142 -2.83 18.84 9.26
CA GLY A 142 -2.81 18.65 10.72
C GLY A 142 -2.82 17.19 11.20
N VAL A 143 -2.57 16.23 10.31
CA VAL A 143 -2.50 14.79 10.61
C VAL A 143 -1.29 14.49 11.51
N GLN A 144 -1.54 13.78 12.60
CA GLN A 144 -0.49 13.33 13.51
C GLN A 144 -0.06 11.91 13.15
N PHE A 145 1.13 11.76 12.56
CA PHE A 145 1.67 10.45 12.19
C PHE A 145 2.37 9.76 13.35
N LYS A 146 2.10 8.46 13.49
CA LYS A 146 2.87 7.57 14.36
C LYS A 146 4.25 7.29 13.73
N PRO A 147 5.29 7.06 14.55
CA PRO A 147 6.60 6.65 14.05
C PRO A 147 6.51 5.42 13.13
N TRP A 148 7.33 5.39 12.07
CA TRP A 148 7.41 4.24 11.19
C TRP A 148 8.19 3.12 11.87
N GLU A 149 7.52 2.03 12.21
CA GLU A 149 8.14 0.83 12.83
C GLU A 149 8.59 -0.21 11.80
N GLY A 150 8.48 0.09 10.50
CA GLY A 150 8.61 -0.93 9.47
C GLY A 150 10.05 -1.28 9.06
N ASP A 151 11.05 -0.65 9.65
CA ASP A 151 12.48 -1.01 9.52
C ASP A 151 13.00 -1.88 10.69
N LEU A 152 12.11 -2.23 11.64
CA LEU A 152 12.35 -3.19 12.72
C LEU A 152 12.01 -4.64 12.30
#